data_AF-A0A1F2PL86-F1
#
_entry.id   AF-A0A1F2PL86-F1
#
_cell.length_a   1.000
_cell.length_b   1.000
_cell.length_c   1.000
_cell.angle_alpha   90.00
_cell.angle_beta   90.00
_cell.angle_gamma   90.00
#
_symmetry.space_group_name_H-M   'P 1'
#
loop_
_entity.id
_entity.type
_entity.pdbx_description
1 polymer ?
#
loop_
_entity_poly.entity_id
_entity_poly.type
_entity_poly.pdbx_seq_one_letter_code
_entity_poly.pdbx_strand_id
1 'polypeptide(L)' 'MSKKRRTWTPEEKATIVLEILREENTLAEIAKKHEVSQQLLSRWKTEFIANMSAVFNKKNEDVVLCQDLVQIKMRI' A
#
# COMPACT_ATOMS: atom_id res chain seq x y z
N MET A 1 -13.39 -5.76 22.42
CA MET A 1 -12.78 -6.87 21.66
C MET A 1 -11.74 -6.31 20.71
N SER A 2 -10.45 -6.45 21.03
CA SER A 2 -9.35 -5.86 20.27
C SER A 2 -9.18 -6.59 18.93
N LYS A 3 -9.68 -6.00 17.84
CA LYS A 3 -9.49 -6.52 16.48
C LYS A 3 -7.99 -6.49 16.17
N LYS A 4 -7.35 -7.67 16.09
CA LYS A 4 -5.95 -7.79 15.67
C LYS A 4 -5.79 -7.04 14.34
N ARG A 5 -4.96 -6.00 14.35
CA ARG A 5 -4.68 -5.19 13.18
C ARG A 5 -3.87 -6.06 12.22
N ARG A 6 -4.36 -6.26 11.01
CA ARG A 6 -3.61 -6.96 9.97
C ARG A 6 -2.45 -6.07 9.57
N THR A 7 -1.23 -6.58 9.71
CA THR A 7 -0.02 -5.96 9.20
C THR A 7 0.23 -6.51 7.81
N TRP A 8 0.59 -5.65 6.87
CA TRP A 8 0.99 -6.04 5.52
C TRP A 8 2.49 -5.83 5.39
N THR A 9 3.19 -6.84 4.90
CA THR A 9 4.62 -6.73 4.60
C THR A 9 4.86 -5.74 3.45
N PRO A 10 6.05 -5.11 3.38
CA PRO A 10 6.39 -4.22 2.28
C PRO A 10 6.31 -4.92 0.90
N GLU A 11 6.63 -6.22 0.84
CA GLU A 11 6.56 -7.05 -0.37
C GLU A 11 5.11 -7.25 -0.85
N GLU A 12 4.18 -7.52 0.07
CA GLU A 12 2.76 -7.64 -0.25
C GLU A 12 2.19 -6.31 -0.77
N LYS A 13 2.55 -5.19 -0.12
CA LYS A 13 2.12 -3.84 -0.57
C LYS A 13 2.62 -3.54 -1.97
N ALA A 14 3.89 -3.85 -2.27
CA ALA A 14 4.47 -3.65 -3.59
C ALA A 14 3.75 -4.49 -4.65
N THR A 15 3.48 -5.77 -4.37
CA THR A 15 2.75 -6.66 -5.28
C THR A 15 1.35 -6.12 -5.60
N ILE A 16 0.63 -5.66 -4.57
CA ILE A 16 -0.71 -5.08 -4.73
C ILE A 16 -0.66 -3.80 -5.56
N VAL A 17 0.30 -2.90 -5.30
CA VAL A 17 0.43 -1.65 -6.07
C VAL A 17 0.83 -1.93 -7.52
N LEU A 18 1.69 -2.91 -7.76
CA LEU A 18 2.02 -3.33 -9.12
C LEU A 18 0.79 -3.86 -9.87
N GLU A 19 -0.07 -4.64 -9.21
CA GLU A 19 -1.33 -5.12 -9.80
C GLU A 19 -2.26 -3.94 -10.16
N ILE A 20 -2.29 -2.89 -9.33
CA ILE A 20 -3.04 -1.65 -9.63
C ILE A 20 -2.46 -0.90 -10.83
N LEU A 21 -1.14 -0.82 -10.95
CA LEU A 21 -0.47 -0.11 -12.06
C LEU A 21 -0.57 -0.87 -13.39
N ARG A 22 -0.75 -2.20 -13.34
CA ARG A 22 -0.99 -3.02 -14.52
C ARG A 22 -2.41 -2.88 -15.07
N GLU A 23 -3.33 -2.29 -14.30
CA GLU A 23 -4.75 -2.12 -14.66
C GLU A 23 -5.44 -3.44 -15.08
N GLU A 24 -4.90 -4.60 -14.66
CA GLU A 24 -5.45 -5.92 -14.98
C GLU A 24 -6.77 -6.19 -14.25
N ASN A 25 -6.93 -5.61 -13.05
CA ASN A 25 -8.10 -5.75 -12.21
C ASN A 25 -8.57 -4.38 -11.72
N THR A 26 -9.88 -4.20 -11.53
CA THR A 26 -10.38 -2.95 -10.97
C THR A 26 -9.96 -2.80 -9.51
N LEU A 27 -9.83 -1.56 -9.01
CA LEU A 27 -9.54 -1.27 -7.61
C LEU A 27 -10.48 -2.01 -6.64
N ALA A 28 -11.73 -2.24 -7.06
CA ALA A 28 -12.74 -2.95 -6.29
C ALA A 28 -12.47 -4.46 -6.19
N GLU A 29 -11.98 -5.07 -7.26
CA GLU A 29 -11.62 -6.49 -7.28
C GLU A 29 -10.34 -6.75 -6.51
N ILE A 30 -9.32 -5.90 -6.67
CA ILE A 30 -8.07 -5.98 -5.92
C ILE A 30 -8.34 -5.79 -4.42
N ALA A 31 -9.21 -4.84 -4.06
CA ALA A 31 -9.67 -4.62 -2.70
C ALA A 31 -10.33 -5.86 -2.09
N LYS A 32 -11.17 -6.57 -2.87
CA LYS A 32 -11.80 -7.82 -2.42
C LYS A 32 -10.79 -8.96 -2.30
N LYS A 33 -9.91 -9.14 -3.29
CA LYS A 33 -8.92 -10.21 -3.37
C LYS A 33 -7.90 -10.17 -2.22
N HIS A 34 -7.44 -8.97 -1.87
CA HIS A 34 -6.45 -8.78 -0.80
C HIS A 34 -7.08 -8.34 0.53
N GLU A 35 -8.41 -8.25 0.60
CA GLU A 35 -9.17 -7.73 1.75
C GLU A 35 -8.69 -6.34 2.22
N VAL A 36 -8.30 -5.51 1.26
CA VAL A 36 -7.79 -4.15 1.48
C VAL A 36 -8.84 -3.13 1.08
N SER A 37 -9.00 -2.05 1.85
CA SER A 37 -9.89 -0.95 1.46
C SER A 37 -9.36 -0.21 0.23
N GLN A 38 -10.22 0.13 -0.73
CA GLN A 38 -9.85 0.91 -1.92
C GLN A 38 -9.16 2.24 -1.58
N GLN A 39 -9.55 2.88 -0.47
CA GLN A 39 -8.89 4.11 0.01
C GLN A 39 -7.42 3.87 0.38
N LEU A 40 -7.13 2.70 0.96
CA LEU A 40 -5.76 2.33 1.33
C LEU A 40 -4.93 2.03 0.08
N LEU A 41 -5.53 1.38 -0.92
CA LEU A 41 -4.91 1.14 -2.23
C LEU A 41 -4.55 2.45 -2.95
N SER A 42 -5.47 3.42 -2.96
CA SER A 42 -5.22 4.74 -3.56
C SER A 42 -4.05 5.45 -2.87
N ARG A 43 -3.98 5.37 -1.53
CA ARG A 43 -2.85 5.93 -0.78
C ARG A 43 -1.53 5.23 -1.11
N TRP A 44 -1.50 3.90 -1.11
CA TRP A 44 -0.30 3.14 -1.44
C TRP A 44 0.19 3.44 -2.86
N LYS A 45 -0.72 3.63 -3.82
CA LYS A 45 -0.36 4.07 -5.18
C LYS A 45 0.36 5.41 -5.17
N THR A 46 -0.17 6.41 -4.46
CA THR A 46 0.46 7.74 -4.35
C THR A 46 1.82 7.67 -3.65
N GLU A 47 1.91 6.96 -2.53
CA GLU A 47 3.17 6.81 -1.80
C GLU A 47 4.22 6.05 -2.62
N PHE A 48 3.82 5.03 -3.37
CA PHE A 48 4.69 4.30 -4.27
C PHE A 48 5.25 5.21 -5.36
N ILE A 49 4.41 5.99 -6.04
CA ILE A 49 4.86 6.91 -7.11
C ILE A 49 5.81 7.98 -6.57
N ALA A 50 5.49 8.58 -5.42
CA ALA A 50 6.34 9.61 -4.81
C ALA A 50 7.73 9.07 -4.45
N ASN A 51 7.80 7.87 -3.88
CA ASN A 51 9.05 7.24 -3.46
C ASN A 51 9.77 6.49 -4.60
N MET A 52 9.10 6.20 -5.73
CA MET A 52 9.72 5.50 -6.86
C MET A 52 10.91 6.27 -7.43
N SER A 53 10.84 7.60 -7.39
CA SER A 53 11.95 8.48 -7.80
C SER A 53 13.23 8.23 -6.97
N ALA A 54 13.08 7.86 -5.69
CA ALA A 54 14.20 7.55 -4.80
C ALA A 54 14.87 6.22 -5.16
N VAL A 55 14.12 5.22 -5.65
CA VAL A 55 14.66 3.92 -6.10
C VAL A 55 15.65 4.09 -7.26
N PHE A 56 15.40 5.06 -8.15
CA PHE A 56 16.29 5.36 -9.27
C PHE A 56 17.44 6.30 -8.90
N ASN A 57 17.33 7.02 -7.79
CA ASN A 57 18.39 7.88 -7.28
C ASN A 57 19.33 7.02 -6.41
N LYS A 58 20.36 6.46 -7.03
CA LYS A 58 21.34 5.47 -6.53
C LYS A 58 22.14 5.95 -5.29
N LYS A 59 21.47 6.20 -4.16
CA LYS A 59 22.05 6.28 -2.82
C LYS A 59 21.30 5.24 -1.99
N ASN A 60 22.04 4.23 -1.54
CA ASN A 60 21.55 3.13 -0.72
C ASN A 60 20.94 3.70 0.57
N GLU A 61 19.64 3.87 0.59
CA GLU A 61 18.87 4.13 1.80
C GLU A 61 17.81 3.05 1.81
N ASP A 62 17.87 2.18 2.83
CA ASP A 62 16.90 1.13 3.05
C ASP A 62 15.50 1.74 2.99
N VAL A 63 14.79 1.49 1.89
CA VAL A 63 13.45 2.04 1.68
C VAL A 63 12.54 1.32 2.65
N VAL A 64 12.49 1.80 3.90
CA VAL A 64 11.50 1.42 4.90
C VAL A 64 10.19 2.01 4.42
N LEU A 65 9.57 1.34 3.45
CA LEU A 65 8.16 1.50 3.19
C LEU A 65 7.44 1.13 4.49
N CYS A 66 6.48 1.97 4.86
CA CYS A 66 5.43 1.78 5.86
C CYS A 66 5.56 2.66 7.11
N GLN A 67 5.20 3.93 6.99
CA GLN A 67 4.38 4.49 8.07
C GLN A 67 2.95 3.97 7.87
N ASP A 68 2.64 2.90 8.61
CA ASP A 68 1.28 2.43 8.81
C ASP A 68 0.38 3.61 9.21
N LEU A 69 -0.50 4.08 8.30
CA LEU A 69 -1.66 4.89 8.70
C LEU A 69 -2.71 3.97 9.31
N VAL A 70 -2.36 3.51 10.50
CA VAL A 70 -3.28 2.98 11.51
C VAL A 70 -4.27 4.07 12.00
N GLN A 71 -4.20 5.31 11.52
CA GLN A 71 -4.88 6.46 12.13
C GLN A 71 -6.20 6.93 11.48
N ILE A 72 -6.52 6.60 10.21
CA ILE A 72 -7.67 7.32 9.56
C ILE A 72 -9.05 6.76 9.92
N LYS A 73 -9.18 5.51 10.38
CA LYS A 73 -10.50 4.93 10.72
C LYS A 73 -10.73 4.65 12.21
N MET A 74 -9.95 5.30 13.09
CA MET A 74 -10.20 5.32 14.54
C MET A 74 -10.97 6.59 14.97
N ARG A 75 -11.75 7.18 14.05
CA ARG A 75 -12.60 8.36 14.28
C ARG A 75 -14.03 8.10 13.81
N ILE A 76 -14.65 7.04 14.33
CA ILE A 76 -16.09 6.92 14.62
C ILE A 76 -16.17 6.23 15.97
#